data_AF-A0A836RES7-F1
#
_entry.id   AF-A0A836RES7-F1
#
_cell.length_a   1.000
_cell.length_b   1.000
_cell.length_c   1.000
_cell.angle_alpha   90.00
_cell.angle_beta   90.00
_cell.angle_gamma   90.00
#
_symmetry.space_group_name_H-M   'P 1'
#
loop_
_entity.id
_entity.type
_entity.pdbx_description
1 polymer ?
#
loop_
_entity_poly.entity_id
_entity_poly.type
_entity_poly.pdbx_seq_one_letter_code
_entity_poly.pdbx_strand_id
1 'polypeptide(L)'
;MTAESTEAVRSRWKALFLFFAITLGLSIGLSFTRGRMGDLRCYVLGARRMLAGTEVYRVERGPFTYPPLFAVPFLPICFLPEFVCRSIWYFCNITMLGASCLLIARMAEPVMRRPRSFRRNRLQPMSSDTVATSLDAADSKTVKRLDRRRFLLVGLIVLLAGRHAISPIEYQAHDLVVFLLTLLAVAAWDVPKSWLPGFWAGLAAACKATSLLFLPVFVVQRRFRAATVLILTAAAATLMTDAVFPRNDGRLWGMVWYETFVSKLKIGAAPDVRSAWRSWDHLNQSVAGTLYRLS
;
A
#
# COMPACT_ATOMS: atom_id res chain seq x y z
N MET A 1 25.76 22.57 19.23
CA MET A 1 24.58 21.67 19.33
C MET A 1 24.00 21.90 20.72
N THR A 2 22.79 22.46 20.84
CA THR A 2 22.22 22.92 22.12
C THR A 2 21.63 21.76 22.93
N ALA A 3 21.56 21.87 24.26
CA ALA A 3 20.99 20.84 25.15
C ALA A 3 19.54 20.44 24.76
N GLU A 4 18.77 21.40 24.25
CA GLU A 4 17.40 21.21 23.74
C GLU A 4 17.36 20.31 22.48
N SER A 5 18.36 20.44 21.59
CA SER A 5 18.47 19.57 20.41
C SER A 5 18.80 18.13 20.79
N THR A 6 19.62 17.91 21.82
CA THR A 6 19.94 16.56 22.32
C THR A 6 18.76 15.89 23.02
N GLU A 7 17.94 16.65 23.75
CA GLU A 7 16.76 16.12 24.42
C GLU A 7 15.64 15.74 23.44
N ALA A 8 15.40 16.57 22.43
CA ALA A 8 14.47 16.28 21.34
C ALA A 8 14.89 15.03 20.55
N VAL A 9 16.19 14.88 20.26
CA VAL A 9 16.73 13.67 19.59
C VAL A 9 16.53 12.44 20.48
N ARG A 10 16.89 12.50 21.77
CA ARG A 10 16.71 11.40 22.72
C ARG A 10 15.25 10.98 22.87
N SER A 11 14.33 11.95 22.92
CA SER A 11 12.88 11.71 22.99
C SER A 11 12.38 10.96 21.73
N ARG A 12 12.84 11.36 20.54
CA ARG A 12 12.52 10.67 19.29
C ARG A 12 13.02 9.23 19.26
N TRP A 13 14.25 8.97 19.71
CA TRP A 13 14.79 7.61 19.78
C TRP A 13 14.03 6.73 20.77
N LYS A 14 13.62 7.27 21.93
CA LYS A 14 12.75 6.55 22.89
C LYS A 14 11.40 6.19 22.27
N ALA A 15 10.76 7.14 21.57
CA ALA A 15 9.49 6.90 20.90
C ALA A 15 9.61 5.83 19.79
N LEU A 16 10.66 5.88 18.98
CA LEU A 16 10.96 4.86 17.97
C LEU A 16 11.18 3.49 18.62
N PHE A 17 11.99 3.42 19.67
CA PHE A 17 12.25 2.19 20.41
C PHE A 17 10.95 1.59 20.97
N LEU A 18 10.12 2.39 21.64
CA LEU A 18 8.83 1.96 22.16
C LEU A 18 7.90 1.47 21.05
N PHE A 19 7.81 2.20 19.94
CA PHE A 19 7.03 1.79 18.78
C PHE A 19 7.48 0.42 18.25
N PHE A 20 8.78 0.23 18.05
CA PHE A 20 9.33 -1.04 17.58
C PHE A 20 9.13 -2.18 18.57
N ALA A 21 9.35 -1.93 19.87
CA ALA A 21 9.14 -2.94 20.92
C ALA A 21 7.67 -3.38 21.02
N ILE A 22 6.73 -2.43 21.00
CA ILE A 22 5.29 -2.71 21.01
C ILE A 22 4.88 -3.47 19.75
N THR A 23 5.34 -3.02 18.58
CA THR A 23 5.04 -3.67 17.29
C THR A 23 5.56 -5.10 17.26
N LEU A 24 6.79 -5.32 17.75
CA LEU A 24 7.39 -6.64 17.86
C LEU A 24 6.60 -7.54 18.82
N GLY A 25 6.27 -7.05 20.01
CA GLY A 25 5.46 -7.80 20.99
C GLY A 25 4.08 -8.18 20.45
N LEU A 26 3.40 -7.25 19.78
CA LEU A 26 2.10 -7.50 19.13
C LEU A 26 2.24 -8.54 18.01
N SER A 27 3.29 -8.46 17.20
CA SER A 27 3.55 -9.40 16.09
C SER A 27 3.79 -10.83 16.58
N ILE A 28 4.54 -10.97 17.67
CA ILE A 28 4.77 -12.24 18.35
C ILE A 28 3.45 -12.78 18.91
N GLY A 29 2.68 -11.96 19.63
CA GLY A 29 1.39 -12.37 20.20
C GLY A 29 0.36 -12.80 19.14
N LEU A 30 0.28 -12.08 18.01
CA LEU A 30 -0.57 -12.47 16.88
C LEU A 30 -0.13 -13.79 16.23
N SER A 31 1.17 -14.08 16.23
CA SER A 31 1.71 -15.33 15.70
C SER A 31 1.29 -16.55 16.52
N PHE A 32 1.17 -16.41 17.84
CA PHE A 32 0.67 -17.49 18.72
C PHE A 32 -0.85 -17.64 18.69
N THR A 33 -1.59 -16.53 18.63
CA THR A 33 -3.05 -16.54 18.83
C THR A 33 -3.84 -16.86 17.56
N ARG A 34 -3.30 -16.55 16.38
CA ARG A 34 -3.97 -16.84 15.11
C ARG A 34 -3.42 -18.11 14.49
N GLY A 35 -4.24 -19.15 14.36
CA GLY A 35 -3.88 -20.40 13.66
C GLY A 35 -4.34 -20.47 12.20
N ARG A 36 -4.96 -19.40 11.66
CA ARG A 36 -5.47 -19.42 10.29
C ARG A 36 -4.33 -19.40 9.28
N MET A 37 -4.42 -20.26 8.27
CA MET A 37 -3.54 -20.21 7.10
C MET A 37 -3.83 -18.93 6.31
N GLY A 38 -2.85 -18.03 6.29
CA GLY A 38 -2.86 -16.82 5.46
C GLY A 38 -1.94 -16.97 4.24
N ASP A 39 -1.80 -15.90 3.47
CA ASP A 39 -1.02 -15.91 2.23
C ASP A 39 0.48 -16.09 2.45
N LEU A 40 0.99 -15.83 3.67
CA LEU A 40 2.42 -15.98 3.96
C LEU A 40 2.99 -17.33 3.54
N ARG A 41 2.20 -18.40 3.70
CA ARG A 41 2.63 -19.73 3.31
C ARG A 41 2.93 -19.82 1.82
N CYS A 42 2.10 -19.22 0.96
CA CYS A 42 2.33 -19.26 -0.49
C CYS A 42 3.55 -18.41 -0.86
N TYR A 43 3.82 -17.30 -0.16
CA TYR A 43 5.01 -16.48 -0.38
C TYR A 43 6.30 -17.22 0.00
N VAL A 44 6.34 -17.82 1.20
CA VAL A 44 7.50 -18.58 1.67
C VAL A 44 7.75 -19.81 0.80
N LEU A 45 6.69 -20.52 0.40
CA LEU A 45 6.81 -21.67 -0.50
C LEU A 45 7.27 -21.25 -1.90
N GLY A 46 6.76 -20.14 -2.43
CA GLY A 46 7.22 -19.55 -3.68
C GLY A 46 8.70 -19.19 -3.62
N ALA A 47 9.16 -18.57 -2.53
CA ALA A 47 10.57 -18.25 -2.32
C ALA A 47 11.45 -19.51 -2.27
N ARG A 48 11.06 -20.56 -1.53
CA ARG A 48 11.80 -21.84 -1.51
C ARG A 48 11.93 -22.45 -2.91
N ARG A 49 10.84 -22.43 -3.68
CA ARG A 49 10.82 -22.97 -5.05
C ARG A 49 11.68 -22.16 -6.01
N MET A 50 11.61 -20.84 -5.90
CA MET A 50 12.43 -19.90 -6.66
C MET A 50 13.92 -20.12 -6.38
N LEU A 51 14.30 -20.29 -5.11
CA LEU A 51 15.69 -20.58 -4.75
C LEU A 51 16.17 -21.93 -5.28
N ALA A 52 15.28 -22.92 -5.35
CA ALA A 52 15.57 -24.22 -5.95
C ALA A 52 15.53 -24.22 -7.49
N GLY A 53 15.19 -23.08 -8.13
CA GLY A 53 15.00 -22.98 -9.58
C GLY A 53 13.80 -23.78 -10.13
N THR A 54 12.86 -24.18 -9.25
CA THR A 54 11.70 -25.04 -9.59
C THR A 54 10.42 -24.25 -9.76
N GLU A 55 9.44 -24.80 -10.50
CA GLU A 55 8.18 -24.10 -10.81
C GLU A 55 7.46 -23.56 -9.56
N VAL A 56 7.24 -22.25 -9.54
CA VAL A 56 6.56 -21.48 -8.47
C VAL A 56 5.05 -21.48 -8.68
N TYR A 57 4.60 -21.39 -9.93
CA TYR A 57 3.20 -21.20 -10.32
C TYR A 57 2.43 -22.52 -10.43
N ARG A 58 2.42 -23.30 -9.35
CA ARG A 58 1.76 -24.62 -9.31
C ARG A 58 0.29 -24.52 -8.96
N VAL A 59 -0.48 -25.44 -9.54
CA VAL A 59 -1.92 -25.61 -9.33
C VAL A 59 -2.14 -26.40 -8.03
N GLU A 60 -2.23 -25.70 -6.90
CA GLU A 60 -2.41 -26.31 -5.56
C GLU A 60 -3.35 -25.46 -4.68
N ARG A 61 -3.66 -25.90 -3.46
CA ARG A 61 -4.46 -25.09 -2.52
C ARG A 61 -3.64 -23.90 -2.01
N GLY A 62 -4.07 -22.68 -2.37
CA GLY A 62 -3.39 -21.42 -2.02
C GLY A 62 -2.16 -21.16 -2.89
N PRO A 63 -2.32 -21.08 -4.22
CA PRO A 63 -1.18 -20.94 -5.11
C PRO A 63 -0.57 -19.53 -5.03
N PHE A 64 0.71 -19.45 -5.36
CA PHE A 64 1.36 -18.16 -5.62
C PHE A 64 0.88 -17.63 -6.98
N THR A 65 0.25 -16.45 -7.00
CA THR A 65 -0.38 -15.88 -8.22
C THR A 65 0.20 -14.52 -8.63
N TYR A 66 1.24 -14.09 -7.94
CA TYR A 66 1.79 -12.74 -8.03
C TYR A 66 2.95 -12.68 -9.05
N PRO A 67 3.31 -11.49 -9.54
CA PRO A 67 4.51 -11.36 -10.34
C PRO A 67 5.75 -11.82 -9.55
N PRO A 68 6.80 -12.30 -10.24
CA PRO A 68 7.82 -13.12 -9.62
C PRO A 68 8.67 -12.40 -8.58
N LEU A 69 8.89 -11.08 -8.75
CA LEU A 69 9.61 -10.27 -7.78
C LEU A 69 9.06 -10.45 -6.36
N PHE A 70 7.75 -10.67 -6.21
CA PHE A 70 7.13 -10.72 -4.89
C PHE A 70 7.56 -11.93 -4.04
N ALA A 71 8.14 -12.98 -4.64
CA ALA A 71 8.74 -14.07 -3.86
C ALA A 71 10.08 -13.69 -3.24
N VAL A 72 10.82 -12.75 -3.83
CA VAL A 72 12.20 -12.38 -3.44
C VAL A 72 12.32 -11.88 -1.99
N PRO A 73 11.43 -11.01 -1.47
CA PRO A 73 11.50 -10.54 -0.08
C PRO A 73 11.44 -11.66 0.97
N PHE A 74 10.92 -12.84 0.61
CA PHE A 74 10.77 -13.96 1.53
C PHE A 74 11.96 -14.91 1.51
N LEU A 75 12.89 -14.77 0.55
CA LEU A 75 14.07 -15.64 0.46
C LEU A 75 14.92 -15.65 1.74
N PRO A 76 15.23 -14.52 2.41
CA PRO A 76 16.06 -14.53 3.62
C PRO A 76 15.41 -15.26 4.80
N ILE A 77 14.09 -15.35 4.82
CA ILE A 77 13.33 -15.95 5.93
C ILE A 77 12.77 -17.32 5.59
N CYS A 78 12.89 -17.78 4.33
CA CYS A 78 12.18 -18.96 3.89
C CYS A 78 12.63 -20.26 4.59
N PHE A 79 13.81 -20.27 5.20
CA PHE A 79 14.36 -21.38 5.97
C PHE A 79 13.99 -21.38 7.45
N LEU A 80 13.41 -20.28 7.95
CA LEU A 80 13.06 -20.13 9.35
C LEU A 80 11.80 -20.95 9.69
N PRO A 81 11.61 -21.30 10.98
CA PRO A 81 10.36 -21.89 11.45
C PRO A 81 9.16 -20.99 11.12
N GLU A 82 8.01 -21.58 10.80
CA GLU A 82 6.80 -20.86 10.37
C GLU A 82 6.42 -19.72 11.33
N PHE A 83 6.53 -19.96 12.63
CA PHE A 83 6.28 -18.98 13.66
C PHE A 83 7.15 -17.72 13.53
N VAL A 84 8.43 -17.88 13.20
CA VAL A 84 9.38 -16.78 13.03
C VAL A 84 9.05 -16.00 11.75
N CYS A 85 8.76 -16.69 10.66
CA CYS A 85 8.29 -16.06 9.42
C CYS A 85 7.04 -15.22 9.64
N ARG A 86 6.06 -15.75 10.39
CA ARG A 86 4.83 -15.04 10.74
C ARG A 86 5.09 -13.80 11.58
N SER A 87 5.95 -13.92 12.59
CA SER A 87 6.31 -12.79 13.46
C SER A 87 6.96 -11.66 12.66
N ILE A 88 7.91 -12.00 11.77
CA ILE A 88 8.55 -11.04 10.87
C ILE A 88 7.50 -10.39 9.95
N TRP A 89 6.62 -11.19 9.35
CA TRP A 89 5.64 -10.67 8.40
C TRP A 89 4.56 -9.79 9.04
N TYR A 90 4.11 -10.13 10.25
CA TYR A 90 3.22 -9.25 11.04
C TYR A 90 3.90 -7.92 11.36
N PHE A 91 5.16 -7.98 11.78
CA PHE A 91 5.94 -6.78 12.10
C PHE A 91 6.07 -5.87 10.89
N CYS A 92 6.39 -6.43 9.71
CA CYS A 92 6.43 -5.70 8.46
C CYS A 92 5.07 -5.05 8.14
N ASN A 93 3.98 -5.80 8.20
CA ASN A 93 2.64 -5.28 7.91
C ASN A 93 2.22 -4.14 8.85
N ILE A 94 2.39 -4.29 10.16
CA ILE A 94 2.04 -3.26 11.15
C ILE A 94 2.88 -2.00 10.94
N THR A 95 4.18 -2.18 10.66
CA THR A 95 5.10 -1.06 10.36
C THR A 95 4.68 -0.33 9.09
N MET A 96 4.36 -1.05 8.02
CA MET A 96 3.90 -0.47 6.76
C MET A 96 2.56 0.26 6.90
N LEU A 97 1.63 -0.28 7.70
CA LEU A 97 0.38 0.40 8.02
C LEU A 97 0.64 1.71 8.78
N GLY A 98 1.49 1.67 9.82
CA GLY A 98 1.89 2.87 10.55
C GLY A 98 2.54 3.92 9.66
N ALA A 99 3.49 3.52 8.81
CA ALA A 99 4.14 4.41 7.85
C ALA A 99 3.14 5.02 6.86
N SER A 100 2.19 4.22 6.37
CA SER A 100 1.12 4.68 5.49
C SER A 100 0.24 5.73 6.16
N CYS A 101 -0.19 5.49 7.41
CA CYS A 101 -0.96 6.46 8.19
C CYS A 101 -0.19 7.77 8.40
N LEU A 102 1.10 7.71 8.71
CA LEU A 102 1.95 8.89 8.87
C LEU A 102 2.11 9.67 7.56
N LEU A 103 2.28 8.97 6.44
CA LEU A 103 2.41 9.59 5.13
C LEU A 103 1.11 10.27 4.72
N ILE A 104 -0.04 9.60 4.90
CA ILE A 104 -1.37 10.17 4.65
C ILE A 104 -1.58 11.41 5.53
N ALA A 105 -1.26 11.35 6.83
CA ALA A 105 -1.40 12.48 7.73
C ALA A 105 -0.58 13.69 7.27
N ARG A 106 0.67 13.47 6.83
CA ARG A 106 1.53 14.51 6.26
C ARG A 106 0.98 15.10 4.97
N MET A 107 0.43 14.27 4.08
CA MET A 107 -0.18 14.73 2.84
C MET A 107 -1.48 15.51 3.09
N ALA A 108 -2.26 15.12 4.10
CA ALA A 108 -3.51 15.78 4.46
C ALA A 108 -3.30 17.07 5.25
N GLU A 109 -2.21 17.20 6.00
CA GLU A 109 -1.94 18.35 6.89
C GLU A 109 -2.03 19.71 6.17
N PRO A 110 -1.40 19.95 5.01
CA PRO A 110 -1.55 21.22 4.28
C PRO A 110 -2.99 21.54 3.87
N VAL A 111 -3.76 20.51 3.52
CA VAL A 111 -5.18 20.67 3.14
C VAL A 111 -6.03 20.99 4.36
N MET A 112 -5.75 20.33 5.49
CA MET A 112 -6.46 20.55 6.75
C MET A 112 -6.10 21.90 7.38
N ARG A 113 -4.87 22.38 7.24
CA ARG A 113 -4.39 23.62 7.86
C ARG A 113 -4.82 24.90 7.17
N ARG A 114 -5.37 24.89 5.94
CA ARG A 114 -5.80 26.13 5.26
C ARG A 114 -6.95 26.83 6.00
N PRO A 115 -6.73 27.96 6.72
CA PRO A 115 -7.84 28.82 7.11
C PRO A 115 -8.43 29.48 5.85
N ARG A 116 -9.75 29.54 5.75
CA ARG A 116 -10.47 30.19 4.63
C ARG A 116 -10.36 31.73 4.64
N SER A 117 -9.38 32.32 5.32
CA SER A 117 -9.26 33.77 5.52
C SER A 117 -8.93 34.55 4.23
N PHE A 118 -8.62 33.88 3.12
CA PHE A 118 -8.24 34.53 1.85
C PHE A 118 -9.38 35.27 1.11
N ARG A 119 -10.64 35.23 1.57
CA ARG A 119 -11.73 35.98 0.92
C ARG A 119 -12.09 37.31 1.59
N ARG A 120 -11.44 37.69 2.70
CA ARG A 120 -11.91 38.81 3.55
C ARG A 120 -11.16 40.13 3.37
N ASN A 121 -9.91 40.13 2.90
CA ASN A 121 -9.11 41.36 2.81
C ASN A 121 -9.32 42.23 1.55
N ARG A 122 -10.39 42.02 0.77
CA ARG A 122 -10.64 42.84 -0.44
C ARG A 122 -11.77 43.86 -0.28
N LEU A 123 -12.53 43.85 0.81
CA LEU A 123 -13.62 44.81 1.01
C LEU A 123 -13.71 45.21 2.49
N GLN A 124 -13.13 46.37 2.82
CA GLN A 124 -13.71 47.43 3.66
C GLN A 124 -12.63 48.19 4.47
N PRO A 125 -12.55 49.52 4.32
CA PRO A 125 -12.21 50.41 5.43
C PRO A 125 -13.52 50.85 6.11
N MET A 126 -13.70 50.62 7.42
CA MET A 126 -14.34 51.56 8.38
C MET A 126 -14.67 50.96 9.76
N SER A 127 -14.48 51.84 10.76
CA SER A 127 -14.95 51.91 12.16
C SER A 127 -14.74 50.72 13.09
N SER A 128 -13.88 50.98 14.07
CA SER A 128 -13.42 50.15 15.17
C SER A 128 -14.41 50.12 16.36
N ASP A 129 -14.51 48.94 16.99
CA ASP A 129 -14.87 48.69 18.40
C ASP A 129 -16.13 47.85 18.67
N THR A 130 -17.29 48.07 18.03
CA THR A 130 -18.47 47.20 18.26
C THR A 130 -18.50 45.97 17.36
N VAL A 131 -17.80 46.02 16.23
CA VAL A 131 -17.75 44.94 15.23
C VAL A 131 -16.79 43.82 15.66
N ALA A 132 -15.72 44.13 16.41
CA ALA A 132 -14.69 43.17 16.80
C ALA A 132 -15.24 41.99 17.63
N THR A 133 -16.05 42.26 18.65
CA THR A 133 -16.54 41.24 19.58
C THR A 133 -17.55 40.27 18.96
N SER A 134 -18.39 40.76 18.04
CA SER A 134 -19.35 39.92 17.31
C SER A 134 -18.69 39.07 16.23
N LEU A 135 -17.61 39.59 15.63
CA LEU A 135 -16.79 38.86 14.67
C LEU A 135 -15.97 37.74 15.33
N ASP A 136 -15.37 37.98 16.50
CA ASP A 136 -14.59 36.98 17.23
C ASP A 136 -15.46 35.81 17.71
N ALA A 137 -16.69 36.10 18.16
CA ALA A 137 -17.65 35.07 18.55
C ALA A 137 -18.12 34.23 17.34
N ALA A 138 -18.34 34.85 16.18
CA ALA A 138 -18.71 34.16 14.95
C ALA A 138 -17.55 33.32 14.38
N ASP A 139 -16.31 33.81 14.48
CA ASP A 139 -15.12 33.11 14.01
C ASP A 139 -14.80 31.91 14.92
N SER A 140 -14.90 32.07 16.24
CA SER A 140 -14.76 30.99 17.22
C SER A 140 -15.80 29.87 17.02
N LYS A 141 -17.07 30.22 16.78
CA LYS A 141 -18.12 29.24 16.45
C LYS A 141 -17.84 28.53 15.13
N THR A 142 -17.29 29.24 14.14
CA THR A 142 -16.97 28.69 12.82
C THR A 142 -15.80 27.71 12.90
N VAL A 143 -14.72 28.06 13.62
CA VAL A 143 -13.56 27.19 13.87
C VAL A 143 -14.00 25.90 14.59
N LYS A 144 -14.76 26.01 15.69
CA LYS A 144 -15.29 24.84 16.41
C LYS A 144 -16.15 23.94 15.52
N ARG A 145 -16.97 24.53 14.64
CA ARG A 145 -17.83 23.77 13.70
C ARG A 145 -17.00 23.06 12.63
N LEU A 146 -15.92 23.68 12.14
CA LEU A 146 -14.98 23.05 11.21
C LEU A 146 -14.24 21.87 11.86
N ASP A 147 -13.78 22.01 13.10
CA ASP A 147 -13.10 20.93 13.81
C ASP A 147 -14.02 19.76 14.10
N ARG A 148 -15.29 20.01 14.45
CA ARG A 148 -16.29 18.94 14.58
C ARG A 148 -16.53 18.21 13.26
N ARG A 149 -16.64 18.93 12.13
CA ARG A 149 -16.82 18.30 10.80
C ARG A 149 -15.59 17.48 10.38
N ARG A 150 -14.38 17.97 10.64
CA ARG A 150 -13.13 17.24 10.40
C ARG A 150 -13.08 15.97 11.23
N PHE A 151 -13.38 16.07 12.52
CA PHE A 151 -13.43 14.91 13.41
C PHE A 151 -14.45 13.87 12.93
N LEU A 152 -15.65 14.29 12.53
CA LEU A 152 -16.67 13.40 11.99
C LEU A 152 -16.20 12.74 10.68
N LEU A 153 -15.56 13.48 9.79
CA LEU A 153 -15.06 12.94 8.51
C LEU A 153 -13.92 11.95 8.73
N VAL A 154 -12.96 12.27 9.60
CA VAL A 154 -11.87 11.34 9.97
C VAL A 154 -12.45 10.11 10.66
N GLY A 155 -13.38 10.29 11.59
CA GLY A 155 -14.07 9.19 12.27
C GLY A 155 -14.81 8.30 11.29
N LEU A 156 -15.50 8.88 10.29
CA LEU A 156 -16.18 8.13 9.23
C LEU A 156 -15.17 7.37 8.34
N ILE A 157 -14.05 7.99 7.98
CA ILE A 157 -12.99 7.31 7.21
C ILE A 157 -12.44 6.12 8.02
N VAL A 158 -12.13 6.31 9.30
CA VAL A 158 -11.62 5.23 10.16
C VAL A 158 -12.66 4.12 10.29
N LEU A 159 -13.93 4.46 10.46
CA LEU A 159 -15.02 3.48 10.57
C LEU A 159 -15.18 2.67 9.27
N LEU A 160 -15.18 3.34 8.11
CA LEU A 160 -15.40 2.69 6.81
C LEU A 160 -14.16 1.95 6.31
N ALA A 161 -12.96 2.48 6.53
CA ALA A 161 -11.72 1.92 6.01
C ALA A 161 -10.99 0.99 7.01
N GLY A 162 -11.28 1.10 8.31
CA GLY A 162 -10.55 0.39 9.37
C GLY A 162 -10.56 -1.13 9.18
N ARG A 163 -11.72 -1.70 8.84
CA ARG A 163 -11.85 -3.15 8.54
C ARG A 163 -10.94 -3.58 7.39
N HIS A 164 -10.85 -2.76 6.34
CA HIS A 164 -10.03 -3.01 5.16
C HIS A 164 -8.54 -2.83 5.44
N ALA A 165 -8.16 -1.91 6.33
CA ALA A 165 -6.78 -1.75 6.77
C ALA A 165 -6.29 -2.92 7.64
N ILE A 166 -7.20 -3.56 8.40
CA ILE A 166 -6.88 -4.70 9.27
C ILE A 166 -6.87 -6.02 8.50
N SER A 167 -7.68 -6.15 7.44
CA SER A 167 -7.80 -7.39 6.67
C SER A 167 -6.46 -7.96 6.17
N PRO A 168 -5.53 -7.17 5.59
CA PRO A 168 -4.23 -7.68 5.16
C PRO A 168 -3.42 -8.29 6.31
N ILE A 169 -3.51 -7.73 7.52
CA ILE A 169 -2.86 -8.30 8.70
C ILE A 169 -3.52 -9.64 9.05
N GLU A 170 -4.85 -9.72 9.04
CA GLU A 170 -5.59 -10.96 9.33
C GLU A 170 -5.22 -12.11 8.41
N TYR A 171 -5.17 -11.84 7.11
CA TYR A 171 -4.88 -12.83 6.06
C TYR A 171 -3.38 -12.95 5.76
N GLN A 172 -2.52 -12.22 6.47
CA GLN A 172 -1.08 -12.16 6.20
C GLN A 172 -0.81 -11.81 4.72
N ALA A 173 -1.66 -10.97 4.13
CA ALA A 173 -1.59 -10.58 2.73
C ALA A 173 -0.54 -9.49 2.50
N HIS A 174 -0.16 -9.30 1.24
CA HIS A 174 0.88 -8.33 0.85
C HIS A 174 0.35 -6.95 0.46
N ASP A 175 -0.96 -6.73 0.59
CA ASP A 175 -1.61 -5.50 0.14
C ASP A 175 -1.01 -4.24 0.77
N LEU A 176 -0.50 -4.30 2.01
CA LEU A 176 0.14 -3.15 2.66
C LEU A 176 1.48 -2.76 2.01
N VAL A 177 2.20 -3.70 1.39
CA VAL A 177 3.39 -3.39 0.58
C VAL A 177 2.98 -2.56 -0.63
N VAL A 178 2.00 -3.05 -1.39
CA VAL A 178 1.51 -2.41 -2.61
C VAL A 178 0.88 -1.07 -2.29
N PHE A 179 0.14 -0.98 -1.19
CA PHE A 179 -0.49 0.24 -0.71
C PHE A 179 0.55 1.31 -0.35
N LEU A 180 1.58 0.97 0.43
CA LEU A 180 2.63 1.91 0.79
C LEU A 180 3.39 2.41 -0.44
N LEU A 181 3.77 1.50 -1.36
CA LEU A 181 4.44 1.88 -2.61
C LEU A 181 3.56 2.79 -3.47
N THR A 182 2.25 2.51 -3.52
CA THR A 182 1.28 3.35 -4.21
C THR A 182 1.15 4.72 -3.55
N LEU A 183 1.12 4.80 -2.22
CA LEU A 183 1.12 6.07 -1.49
C LEU A 183 2.40 6.87 -1.74
N LEU A 184 3.56 6.23 -1.83
CA LEU A 184 4.82 6.90 -2.19
C LEU A 184 4.76 7.46 -3.62
N ALA A 185 4.14 6.74 -4.55
CA ALA A 185 3.92 7.24 -5.91
C ALA A 185 3.02 8.50 -5.91
N VAL A 186 1.95 8.50 -5.12
CA VAL A 186 1.04 9.65 -4.96
C VAL A 186 1.72 10.81 -4.21
N ALA A 187 2.51 10.53 -3.17
CA ALA A 187 3.24 11.56 -2.44
C ALA A 187 4.28 12.27 -3.32
N ALA A 188 4.89 11.54 -4.26
CA ALA A 188 5.81 12.10 -5.24
C ALA A 188 5.10 12.80 -6.42
N TRP A 189 3.77 12.75 -6.49
CA TRP A 189 3.00 13.11 -7.69
C TRP A 189 3.01 14.61 -8.01
N ASP A 190 3.13 15.46 -6.99
CA ASP A 190 3.02 16.91 -7.16
C ASP A 190 4.27 17.52 -7.80
N VAL A 191 5.37 16.77 -7.91
CA VAL A 191 6.61 17.26 -8.52
C VAL A 191 6.50 17.22 -10.06
N PRO A 192 6.51 18.37 -10.76
CA PRO A 192 6.35 18.41 -12.20
C PRO A 192 7.48 17.65 -12.91
N LYS A 193 7.14 16.88 -13.96
CA LYS A 193 8.08 16.08 -14.78
C LYS A 193 8.93 15.07 -14.00
N SER A 194 8.56 14.75 -12.75
CA SER A 194 9.27 13.78 -11.92
C SER A 194 9.11 12.36 -12.45
N TRP A 195 10.20 11.60 -12.39
CA TRP A 195 10.23 10.16 -12.66
C TRP A 195 9.79 9.32 -11.45
N LEU A 196 9.85 9.91 -10.25
CA LEU A 196 9.69 9.22 -8.98
C LEU A 196 8.30 8.58 -8.78
N PRO A 197 7.17 9.19 -9.21
CA PRO A 197 5.88 8.53 -9.21
C PRO A 197 5.87 7.25 -10.05
N GLY A 198 6.53 7.30 -11.21
CA GLY A 198 6.68 6.16 -12.10
C GLY A 198 7.45 5.02 -11.44
N PHE A 199 8.57 5.33 -10.78
CA PHE A 199 9.39 4.34 -10.09
C PHE A 199 8.61 3.60 -9.00
N TRP A 200 7.95 4.32 -8.09
CA TRP A 200 7.18 3.70 -7.01
C TRP A 200 5.98 2.90 -7.53
N ALA A 201 5.27 3.42 -8.54
CA ALA A 201 4.17 2.70 -9.17
C ALA A 201 4.66 1.45 -9.93
N GLY A 202 5.83 1.50 -10.57
CA GLY A 202 6.44 0.38 -11.26
C GLY A 202 6.90 -0.72 -10.29
N LEU A 203 7.47 -0.34 -9.14
CA LEU A 203 7.81 -1.30 -8.09
C LEU A 203 6.54 -1.92 -7.48
N ALA A 204 5.49 -1.13 -7.27
CA ALA A 204 4.19 -1.66 -6.84
C ALA A 204 3.61 -2.65 -7.86
N ALA A 205 3.73 -2.34 -9.16
CA ALA A 205 3.28 -3.20 -10.26
C ALA A 205 4.04 -4.52 -10.32
N ALA A 206 5.35 -4.51 -10.05
CA ALA A 206 6.15 -5.73 -9.95
C ALA A 206 5.82 -6.58 -8.71
N CYS A 207 5.24 -5.99 -7.66
CA CYS A 207 4.71 -6.75 -6.53
C CYS A 207 3.28 -7.26 -6.79
N LYS A 208 2.45 -6.45 -7.47
CA LYS A 208 1.06 -6.76 -7.80
C LYS A 208 0.65 -6.00 -9.05
N ALA A 209 0.32 -6.74 -10.11
CA ALA A 209 0.08 -6.18 -11.44
C ALA A 209 -1.02 -5.11 -11.51
N THR A 210 -1.95 -5.06 -10.55
CA THR A 210 -3.01 -4.05 -10.47
C THR A 210 -2.49 -2.61 -10.45
N SER A 211 -1.27 -2.38 -9.95
CA SER A 211 -0.67 -1.04 -9.94
C SER A 211 -0.22 -0.56 -11.33
N LEU A 212 -0.26 -1.41 -12.36
CA LEU A 212 -0.13 -0.97 -13.76
C LEU A 212 -1.24 0.01 -14.18
N LEU A 213 -2.34 0.10 -13.42
CA LEU A 213 -3.40 1.09 -13.65
C LEU A 213 -2.92 2.55 -13.55
N PHE A 214 -1.76 2.81 -12.96
CA PHE A 214 -1.13 4.14 -13.02
C PHE A 214 -0.68 4.53 -14.43
N LEU A 215 -0.39 3.55 -15.30
CA LEU A 215 0.08 3.80 -16.66
C LEU A 215 -0.91 4.62 -17.50
N PRO A 216 -2.19 4.22 -17.67
CA PRO A 216 -3.15 5.02 -18.41
C PRO A 216 -3.37 6.40 -17.77
N VAL A 217 -3.33 6.50 -16.43
CA VAL A 217 -3.42 7.79 -15.73
C VAL A 217 -2.26 8.71 -16.13
N PHE A 218 -1.02 8.21 -16.13
CA PHE A 218 0.14 9.00 -16.55
C PHE A 218 0.06 9.40 -18.02
N VAL A 219 -0.36 8.50 -18.91
CA VAL A 219 -0.49 8.76 -20.34
C VAL A 219 -1.53 9.85 -20.60
N VAL A 220 -2.72 9.74 -20.00
CA VAL A 220 -3.80 10.74 -20.13
C VAL A 220 -3.37 12.10 -19.57
N GLN A 221 -2.64 12.10 -18.46
CA GLN A 221 -2.06 13.33 -17.89
C GLN A 221 -0.82 13.83 -18.63
N ARG A 222 -0.45 13.22 -19.76
CA ARG A 222 0.75 13.54 -20.57
C ARG A 222 2.06 13.49 -19.78
N ARG A 223 2.11 12.69 -18.72
CA ARG A 223 3.28 12.44 -17.87
C ARG A 223 4.11 11.27 -18.40
N PHE A 224 4.55 11.38 -19.66
CA PHE A 224 5.22 10.29 -20.36
C PHE A 224 6.49 9.79 -19.66
N ARG A 225 7.27 10.68 -19.04
CA ARG A 225 8.46 10.28 -18.26
C ARG A 225 8.11 9.31 -17.12
N ALA A 226 7.05 9.61 -16.35
CA ALA A 226 6.59 8.73 -15.28
C ALA A 226 6.02 7.41 -15.84
N ALA A 227 5.29 7.47 -16.96
CA ALA A 227 4.80 6.28 -17.66
C ALA A 227 5.94 5.35 -18.11
N THR A 228 6.97 5.91 -18.76
CA THR A 228 8.15 5.15 -19.20
C THR A 228 8.88 4.55 -18.00
N VAL A 229 9.12 5.32 -16.95
CA VAL A 229 9.82 4.85 -15.75
C VAL A 229 9.04 3.77 -15.02
N LEU A 230 7.70 3.84 -15.01
CA LEU A 230 6.85 2.78 -14.47
C LEU A 230 7.10 1.46 -15.21
N ILE A 231 7.03 1.48 -16.55
CA ILE A 231 7.26 0.29 -17.38
C ILE A 231 8.67 -0.25 -17.16
N LEU A 232 9.68 0.62 -17.22
CA LEU A 232 11.08 0.23 -17.06
C LEU A 232 11.34 -0.36 -15.67
N THR A 233 10.80 0.23 -14.61
CA THR A 233 10.98 -0.27 -13.23
C THR A 233 10.30 -1.62 -13.05
N ALA A 234 9.07 -1.77 -13.55
CA ALA A 234 8.34 -3.04 -13.46
C ALA A 234 9.04 -4.17 -14.23
N ALA A 235 9.50 -3.87 -15.46
CA ALA A 235 10.24 -4.80 -16.30
C ALA A 235 11.60 -5.14 -15.68
N ALA A 236 12.38 -4.14 -15.27
CA ALA A 236 13.68 -4.35 -14.65
C ALA A 236 13.58 -5.18 -13.37
N ALA A 237 12.61 -4.91 -12.49
CA ALA A 237 12.46 -5.67 -11.26
C ALA A 237 12.02 -7.13 -11.51
N THR A 238 11.20 -7.34 -12.55
CA THR A 238 10.82 -8.70 -12.99
C THR A 238 12.03 -9.44 -13.55
N LEU A 239 12.75 -8.85 -14.50
CA LEU A 239 13.94 -9.44 -15.13
C LEU A 239 15.12 -9.61 -14.16
N MET A 240 15.25 -8.74 -13.15
CA MET A 240 16.23 -8.89 -12.09
C MET A 240 16.01 -10.19 -11.31
N THR A 241 14.74 -10.61 -11.16
CA THR A 241 14.43 -11.88 -10.49
C THR A 241 14.97 -13.06 -11.30
N ASP A 242 14.83 -13.03 -12.62
CA ASP A 242 15.41 -14.03 -13.52
C ASP A 242 16.94 -14.04 -13.50
N ALA A 243 17.57 -12.86 -13.44
CA ALA A 243 19.03 -12.74 -13.42
C ALA A 243 19.66 -13.27 -12.13
N VAL A 244 19.01 -13.09 -10.98
CA VAL A 244 19.53 -13.51 -9.67
C VAL A 244 19.09 -14.93 -9.30
N PHE A 245 17.88 -15.33 -9.68
CA PHE A 245 17.28 -16.62 -9.35
C PHE A 245 16.76 -17.30 -10.62
N PRO A 246 17.65 -17.79 -11.51
CA PRO A 246 17.23 -18.37 -12.78
C PRO A 246 16.43 -19.67 -12.56
N ARG A 247 15.50 -19.93 -13.48
CA ARG A 247 14.77 -21.21 -13.54
C ARG A 247 15.66 -22.32 -14.11
N ASN A 248 15.50 -23.54 -13.58
CA ASN A 248 16.25 -24.71 -14.06
C ASN A 248 15.89 -25.12 -15.50
N ASP A 249 14.71 -24.74 -15.99
CA ASP A 249 14.24 -25.02 -17.35
C ASP A 249 14.61 -23.91 -18.36
N GLY A 250 15.36 -22.89 -17.95
CA GLY A 250 15.83 -21.80 -18.81
C GLY A 250 14.74 -20.79 -19.23
N ARG A 251 13.48 -20.96 -18.78
CA ARG A 251 12.40 -20.01 -19.07
C ARG A 251 12.48 -18.79 -18.15
N LEU A 252 11.83 -17.70 -18.55
CA LEU A 252 11.68 -16.51 -17.70
C LEU A 252 10.46 -16.64 -16.78
N TRP A 253 10.60 -16.32 -15.50
CA TRP A 253 9.51 -16.30 -14.53
C TRP A 253 8.36 -15.42 -14.98
N GLY A 254 8.66 -14.22 -15.50
CA GLY A 254 7.65 -13.29 -15.99
C GLY A 254 6.83 -13.85 -17.15
N MET A 255 7.46 -14.63 -18.03
CA MET A 255 6.77 -15.29 -19.15
C MET A 255 5.86 -16.41 -18.67
N VAL A 256 6.35 -17.26 -17.76
CA VAL A 256 5.52 -18.32 -17.17
C VAL A 256 4.34 -17.74 -16.40
N TRP A 257 4.56 -16.66 -15.64
CA TRP A 257 3.49 -15.94 -14.96
C TRP A 257 2.44 -15.41 -15.93
N TYR A 258 2.88 -14.76 -17.01
CA TYR A 258 2.00 -14.25 -18.05
C TYR A 258 1.16 -15.36 -18.67
N GLU A 259 1.77 -16.46 -19.10
CA GLU A 259 1.07 -17.60 -19.69
C GLU A 259 0.14 -18.33 -18.71
N THR A 260 0.51 -18.36 -17.43
CA THR A 260 -0.27 -19.06 -16.41
C THR A 260 -1.51 -18.29 -16.02
N PHE A 261 -1.42 -16.96 -15.95
CA PHE A 261 -2.47 -16.11 -15.39
C PHE A 261 -3.00 -15.06 -16.36
N VAL A 262 -2.11 -14.22 -16.90
CA VAL A 262 -2.51 -13.01 -17.63
C VAL A 262 -3.12 -13.34 -18.99
N SER A 263 -2.54 -14.28 -19.73
CA SER A 263 -3.01 -14.69 -21.06
C SER A 263 -4.41 -15.33 -21.03
N LYS A 264 -4.85 -15.80 -19.86
CA LYS A 264 -6.17 -16.42 -19.65
C LYS A 264 -7.25 -15.42 -19.27
N LEU A 265 -6.88 -14.16 -19.01
CA LEU A 265 -7.84 -13.11 -18.68
C LEU A 265 -8.59 -12.68 -19.94
N LYS A 266 -9.92 -12.61 -19.83
CA LYS A 266 -10.79 -12.06 -20.88
C LYS A 266 -11.30 -10.70 -20.44
N ILE A 267 -11.27 -9.73 -21.35
CA ILE A 267 -11.80 -8.39 -21.08
C ILE A 267 -13.30 -8.50 -20.78
N GLY A 268 -13.74 -7.91 -19.67
CA GLY A 268 -15.14 -7.88 -19.25
C GLY A 268 -15.67 -9.18 -18.63
N ALA A 269 -14.85 -10.22 -18.47
CA ALA A 269 -15.26 -11.46 -17.82
C ALA A 269 -14.63 -11.59 -16.42
N ALA A 270 -15.33 -12.29 -15.53
CA ALA A 270 -14.74 -12.71 -14.26
C ALA A 270 -13.60 -13.71 -14.53
N PRO A 271 -12.44 -13.57 -13.87
CA PRO A 271 -11.31 -14.46 -14.09
C PRO A 271 -11.62 -15.87 -13.58
N ASP A 272 -11.34 -16.87 -14.42
CA ASP A 272 -11.42 -18.29 -14.06
C ASP A 272 -10.12 -19.00 -14.44
N VAL A 273 -9.27 -19.23 -13.45
CA VAL A 273 -8.01 -19.94 -13.62
C VAL A 273 -7.99 -21.07 -12.61
N ARG A 274 -7.98 -22.31 -13.12
CA ARG A 274 -8.06 -23.53 -12.30
C ARG A 274 -7.10 -23.47 -11.11
N SER A 275 -7.67 -23.60 -9.91
CA SER A 275 -6.98 -23.56 -8.60
C SER A 275 -6.38 -22.22 -8.17
N ALA A 276 -6.43 -21.17 -8.99
CA ALA A 276 -5.99 -19.82 -8.62
C ALA A 276 -7.18 -18.88 -8.35
N TRP A 277 -8.07 -18.72 -9.32
CA TRP A 277 -9.25 -17.84 -9.23
C TRP A 277 -10.47 -18.54 -9.79
N ARG A 278 -11.62 -18.33 -9.17
CA ARG A 278 -12.91 -18.78 -9.69
C ARG A 278 -13.74 -17.56 -10.05
N SER A 279 -14.50 -17.64 -11.15
CA SER A 279 -15.43 -16.56 -11.53
C SER A 279 -16.41 -16.23 -10.41
N TRP A 280 -16.91 -17.27 -9.74
CA TRP A 280 -17.66 -17.14 -8.50
C TRP A 280 -16.69 -17.05 -7.31
N ASP A 281 -16.22 -15.84 -7.03
CA ASP A 281 -15.50 -15.51 -5.79
C ASP A 281 -16.18 -14.30 -5.13
N HIS A 282 -16.63 -14.47 -3.89
CA HIS A 282 -17.23 -13.41 -3.09
C HIS A 282 -16.25 -12.25 -2.80
N LEU A 283 -14.94 -12.49 -2.88
CA LEU A 283 -13.91 -11.46 -2.75
C LEU A 283 -13.67 -10.70 -4.06
N ASN A 284 -14.15 -11.21 -5.20
CA ASN A 284 -14.07 -10.51 -6.48
C ASN A 284 -15.11 -9.39 -6.56
N GLN A 285 -14.70 -8.17 -6.19
CA GLN A 285 -15.54 -6.96 -6.22
C GLN A 285 -15.50 -6.21 -7.57
N SER A 286 -15.00 -6.85 -8.64
CA SER A 286 -15.05 -6.26 -9.98
C SER A 286 -16.48 -6.25 -10.55
N VAL A 287 -16.75 -5.31 -11.47
CA VAL A 287 -18.03 -5.26 -12.20
C VAL A 287 -18.34 -6.58 -12.87
N ALA A 288 -17.35 -7.19 -13.53
CA ALA A 288 -17.51 -8.47 -14.20
C ALA A 288 -17.86 -9.60 -13.21
N GLY A 289 -17.23 -9.64 -12.04
CA GLY A 289 -17.57 -10.58 -10.97
C GLY A 289 -18.98 -10.37 -10.43
N THR A 290 -19.40 -9.11 -10.27
CA THR A 290 -20.77 -8.78 -9.83
C THR A 290 -21.80 -9.19 -10.87
N LEU A 291 -21.60 -8.86 -12.15
CA LEU A 291 -22.50 -9.28 -13.23
C LEU A 291 -22.59 -10.81 -13.32
N TYR A 292 -21.45 -11.51 -13.22
CA TYR A 292 -21.42 -12.98 -13.23
C TYR A 292 -22.21 -13.61 -12.07
N ARG A 293 -22.25 -12.98 -10.90
CA ARG A 293 -23.04 -13.47 -9.76
C ARG A 293 -24.53 -13.17 -9.88
N LEU A 294 -24.92 -12.25 -10.76
CA LEU A 294 -26.31 -11.83 -10.98
C LEU A 294 -26.95 -12.53 -12.20
N SER A 295 -26.14 -13.10 -13.10
CA SER A 295 -26.56 -13.93 -14.24
C SER A 295 -26.75 -15.39 -13.83
#